data_AF-A0A183DVV1-F1
#
_entry.id   AF-A0A183DVV1-F1
#
_cell.length_a   1.000
_cell.length_b   1.000
_cell.length_c   1.000
_cell.angle_alpha   90.00
_cell.angle_beta   90.00
_cell.angle_gamma   90.00
#
_symmetry.space_group_name_H-M   'P 1'
#
loop_
_entity.id
_entity.type
_entity.pdbx_description
1 polymer ?
#
loop_
_entity_poly.entity_id
_entity_poly.type
_entity_poly.pdbx_seq_one_letter_code
_entity_poly.pdbx_strand_id
1 'polypeptide(L)'
;MSRFVPRRPGMPIFAATKEGRRWLVCLNHEYEQVRASLQYLKKAQGLRYEGFPTTEDRFWYADAVVDALAEHAKGAANDEYRLWMDIFGKRQPVEVNVEVLRMSGEII
;
A
#
# COMPACT_ATOMS: atom_id res chain seq x y z
N MET A 1 6.79 20.15 -16.04
CA MET A 1 7.84 19.19 -16.40
C MET A 1 8.77 19.00 -15.21
N SER A 2 8.61 17.93 -14.43
CA SER A 2 9.51 17.63 -13.31
C SER A 2 10.70 16.85 -13.85
N ARG A 3 11.92 17.37 -13.67
CA ARG A 3 13.16 16.71 -14.11
C ARG A 3 13.40 15.46 -13.25
N PHE A 4 13.54 14.31 -13.90
CA PHE A 4 13.97 13.09 -13.25
C PHE A 4 15.44 13.25 -12.81
N VAL A 5 15.69 13.28 -11.50
CA VAL A 5 17.04 13.34 -10.94
C VAL A 5 17.48 11.91 -10.61
N PRO A 6 18.57 11.40 -11.23
CA PRO A 6 19.04 10.04 -10.96
C PRO A 6 19.48 9.90 -9.49
N ARG A 7 19.02 8.85 -8.81
CA ARG A 7 19.26 8.61 -7.39
C ARG A 7 20.66 8.05 -7.13
N ARG A 8 21.26 8.41 -5.98
CA ARG A 8 22.55 7.87 -5.50
C ARG A 8 22.35 6.45 -4.90
N PRO A 9 23.36 5.57 -4.97
CA PRO A 9 23.33 4.27 -4.28
C PRO A 9 23.12 4.45 -2.76
N GLY A 10 22.23 3.66 -2.16
CA GLY A 10 21.92 3.70 -0.71
C GLY A 10 20.76 4.61 -0.31
N MET A 11 20.10 5.28 -1.25
CA MET A 11 18.90 6.08 -0.96
C MET A 11 17.66 5.17 -0.88
N PRO A 12 16.78 5.32 0.13
CA PRO A 12 15.59 4.50 0.27
C PRO A 12 14.70 4.61 -0.98
N ILE A 13 14.22 3.47 -1.49
CA ILE A 13 13.34 3.40 -2.68
C ILE A 13 12.10 4.27 -2.45
N PHE A 14 11.56 4.22 -1.24
CA PHE A 14 10.43 5.05 -0.80
C PHE A 14 10.92 6.09 0.21
N ALA A 15 11.44 7.19 -0.33
CA ALA A 15 11.83 8.33 0.49
C ALA A 15 10.59 8.97 1.11
N ALA A 16 10.71 9.44 2.35
CA ALA A 16 9.69 10.23 3.01
C ALA A 16 9.34 11.50 2.22
N THR A 17 8.22 12.16 2.56
CA THR A 17 7.91 13.50 2.03
C THR A 17 9.03 14.49 2.38
N LYS A 18 9.02 15.69 1.77
CA LYS A 18 9.99 16.75 2.10
C LYS A 18 10.00 17.09 3.60
N GLU A 19 8.88 16.88 4.26
CA GLU A 19 8.65 17.08 5.70
C GLU A 19 9.01 15.84 6.53
N GLY A 20 9.66 14.82 5.96
CA GLY A 20 10.12 13.62 6.65
C GLY A 20 9.01 12.61 6.98
N ARG A 21 7.83 12.73 6.37
CA ARG A 21 6.67 11.88 6.71
C ARG A 21 6.65 10.61 5.88
N ARG A 22 6.31 9.48 6.51
CA ARG A 22 6.14 8.19 5.83
C ARG A 22 4.81 8.14 5.10
N TRP A 23 4.80 7.38 4.00
CA TRP A 23 3.64 7.08 3.18
C TRP A 23 2.79 5.99 3.81
N LEU A 24 1.47 6.08 3.65
CA LEU A 24 0.56 4.97 3.89
C LEU A 24 0.35 4.22 2.58
N VAL A 25 0.60 2.92 2.58
CA VAL A 25 0.28 2.07 1.43
C VAL A 25 -1.08 1.42 1.70
N CYS A 26 -1.99 1.49 0.73
CA CYS A 26 -3.32 0.90 0.85
C CYS A 26 -3.76 0.24 -0.45
N LEU A 27 -4.71 -0.70 -0.34
CA LEU A 27 -5.39 -1.26 -1.49
C LEU A 27 -6.31 -0.20 -2.09
N ASN A 28 -6.42 -0.16 -3.42
CA ASN A 28 -7.16 0.88 -4.14
C ASN A 28 -8.62 0.97 -3.66
N HIS A 29 -9.23 -0.18 -3.38
CA HIS A 29 -10.62 -0.28 -2.94
C HIS A 29 -10.83 0.03 -1.45
N GLU A 30 -9.75 0.11 -0.65
CA GLU A 30 -9.82 0.46 0.77
C GLU A 30 -9.54 1.94 1.03
N TYR A 31 -8.95 2.64 0.07
CA TYR A 31 -8.48 4.02 0.20
C TYR A 31 -9.50 4.96 0.86
N GLU A 32 -10.73 5.02 0.34
CA GLU A 32 -11.75 5.94 0.87
C GLU A 32 -12.16 5.59 2.30
N GLN A 33 -12.24 4.30 2.63
CA GLN A 33 -12.60 3.85 3.97
C GLN A 33 -11.48 4.18 4.97
N VAL A 34 -10.23 3.85 4.63
CA VAL A 34 -9.07 4.14 5.46
C VAL A 34 -8.95 5.65 5.70
N ARG A 35 -9.07 6.47 4.65
CA ARG A 35 -9.04 7.93 4.74
C ARG A 35 -10.16 8.47 5.62
N ALA A 36 -11.39 7.99 5.46
CA ALA A 36 -12.52 8.39 6.28
C ALA A 36 -12.32 8.03 7.76
N SER A 37 -11.83 6.82 8.06
CA SER A 37 -11.50 6.38 9.42
C SER A 37 -10.40 7.24 10.05
N LEU A 38 -9.36 7.61 9.29
CA LEU A 38 -8.31 8.51 9.78
C LEU A 38 -8.83 9.92 10.02
N GLN A 39 -9.70 10.43 9.16
CA GLN A 39 -10.35 11.73 9.36
C GLN A 39 -11.24 11.72 10.61
N TYR A 40 -11.99 10.63 10.83
CA TYR A 40 -12.77 10.45 12.05
C TYR A 40 -11.86 10.42 13.29
N LEU A 41 -10.78 9.62 13.25
CA LEU A 41 -9.82 9.51 14.35
C LEU A 41 -9.17 10.85 14.69
N LYS A 42 -8.76 11.63 13.68
CA LYS A 42 -8.21 12.99 13.86
C LYS A 42 -9.18 13.88 14.65
N LYS A 43 -10.47 13.85 14.28
CA LYS A 43 -11.53 14.62 14.95
C LYS A 43 -11.80 14.13 16.36
N ALA A 44 -11.99 12.82 16.53
CA ALA A 44 -12.32 12.21 17.81
C ALA A 44 -11.24 12.45 18.88
N GLN A 45 -9.97 12.44 18.46
CA GLN A 45 -8.83 12.67 19.34
C GLN A 45 -8.44 14.16 19.47
N GLY A 46 -9.17 15.07 18.81
CA GLY A 46 -8.86 16.50 18.82
C GLY A 46 -7.46 16.83 18.27
N LEU A 47 -6.93 16.01 17.36
CA LEU A 47 -5.57 16.15 16.85
C LEU A 47 -5.46 17.38 15.95
N ARG A 48 -4.68 18.37 16.40
CA ARG A 48 -4.39 19.62 15.68
C ARG A 48 -3.13 19.55 14.82
N TYR A 49 -2.42 18.43 14.85
CA TYR A 49 -1.20 18.26 14.05
C TYR A 49 -1.55 18.11 12.56
N GLU A 50 -1.03 19.03 11.74
CA GLU A 50 -1.27 19.07 10.30
C GLU A 50 -0.67 17.91 9.51
N GLY A 51 0.25 17.14 10.11
CA GLY A 51 0.83 15.97 9.43
C GLY A 51 0.09 14.66 9.67
N PHE A 52 -1.09 14.67 10.28
CA PHE A 52 -1.92 13.47 10.35
C PHE A 52 -2.39 13.06 8.94
N PRO A 53 -2.33 11.78 8.55
CA PRO A 53 -2.47 11.36 7.16
C PRO A 53 -3.94 11.32 6.70
N THR A 54 -4.56 12.49 6.54
CA THR A 54 -5.97 12.63 6.11
C THR A 54 -6.12 13.11 4.68
N THR A 55 -5.01 13.46 4.04
CA THR A 55 -4.95 14.03 2.70
C THR A 55 -4.36 13.03 1.72
N GLU A 56 -4.75 13.14 0.45
CA GLU A 56 -4.41 12.18 -0.61
C GLU A 56 -2.90 12.07 -0.85
N ASP A 57 -2.15 13.15 -0.69
CA ASP A 57 -0.69 13.21 -0.79
C ASP A 57 0.04 12.38 0.26
N ARG A 58 -0.68 11.63 1.11
CA ARG A 58 -0.13 10.74 2.13
C ARG A 58 -0.31 9.26 1.81
N PHE A 59 -1.02 8.94 0.73
CA PHE A 59 -1.36 7.58 0.34
C PHE A 59 -0.70 7.19 -0.96
N TRP A 60 -0.16 5.97 -0.98
CA TRP A 60 0.24 5.27 -2.18
C TRP A 60 -0.62 4.03 -2.36
N TYR A 61 -1.00 3.77 -3.60
CA TYR A 61 -1.71 2.56 -3.97
C TYR A 61 -0.74 1.39 -4.07
N ALA A 62 -1.14 0.24 -3.53
CA ALA A 62 -0.28 -0.94 -3.46
C ALA A 62 0.20 -1.40 -4.84
N ASP A 63 -0.63 -1.26 -5.88
CA ASP A 63 -0.29 -1.61 -7.27
C ASP A 63 0.84 -0.73 -7.81
N ALA A 64 0.73 0.58 -7.64
CA ALA A 64 1.75 1.56 -8.02
C ALA A 64 3.07 1.31 -7.27
N VAL A 65 3.01 0.84 -6.01
CA VAL A 65 4.21 0.46 -5.26
C VAL A 65 4.89 -0.75 -5.89
N VAL A 66 4.13 -1.79 -6.25
CA VAL A 66 4.69 -3.01 -6.86
C VAL A 66 5.23 -2.72 -8.26
N ASP A 67 4.54 -1.93 -9.07
CA ASP A 67 5.03 -1.51 -10.38
C ASP A 67 6.36 -0.74 -10.27
N ALA A 68 6.45 0.19 -9.32
CA ALA A 68 7.68 0.94 -9.06
C ALA A 68 8.83 0.05 -8.55
N LEU A 69 8.54 -1.00 -7.76
CA LEU A 69 9.54 -1.97 -7.32
C LEU A 69 10.04 -2.84 -8.46
N ALA A 70 9.15 -3.31 -9.32
CA ALA A 70 9.51 -4.11 -10.49
C ALA A 70 10.41 -3.30 -11.43
N GLU A 71 10.04 -2.05 -11.72
CA GLU A 71 10.87 -1.13 -12.52
C GLU A 71 12.24 -0.92 -11.87
N HIS A 72 12.28 -0.68 -10.55
CA HIS A 72 13.53 -0.49 -9.81
C HIS A 72 14.43 -1.73 -9.86
N ALA A 73 13.85 -2.92 -9.74
CA ALA A 73 14.55 -4.19 -9.82
C ALA A 73 14.93 -4.59 -11.25
N LYS A 74 14.58 -3.77 -12.26
CA LYS A 74 14.70 -4.09 -13.69
C LYS A 74 14.02 -5.43 -14.05
N GLY A 75 12.94 -5.74 -13.34
CA GLY A 75 12.11 -6.92 -13.55
C GLY A 75 10.77 -6.57 -14.18
N ALA A 76 9.98 -7.61 -14.46
CA ALA A 76 8.55 -7.47 -14.74
C ALA A 76 7.78 -7.84 -13.47
N ALA A 77 6.75 -7.06 -13.14
CA ALA A 77 5.84 -7.44 -12.07
C ALA A 77 5.04 -8.68 -12.50
N ASN A 78 4.73 -9.58 -11.56
CA ASN A 78 3.92 -10.78 -11.85
C ASN A 78 2.48 -10.36 -12.18
N ASP A 79 1.96 -10.68 -13.37
CA ASP A 79 0.61 -10.29 -13.78
C ASP A 79 -0.49 -10.70 -12.79
N GLU A 80 -0.28 -11.76 -12.01
CA GLU A 80 -1.21 -12.21 -10.97
C GLU A 80 -1.27 -11.29 -9.75
N TYR A 81 -0.26 -10.44 -9.50
CA TYR A 81 -0.26 -9.56 -8.31
C TYR A 81 -1.48 -8.63 -8.32
N ARG A 82 -1.94 -8.19 -9.49
CA ARG A 82 -3.11 -7.31 -9.62
C ARG A 82 -4.38 -8.00 -9.15
N LEU A 83 -4.54 -9.28 -9.51
CA LEU A 83 -5.64 -10.10 -9.01
C LEU A 83 -5.58 -10.20 -7.47
N TRP A 84 -4.40 -10.44 -6.91
CA TRP A 84 -4.23 -10.50 -5.46
C TRP A 84 -4.60 -9.19 -4.77
N MET A 85 -4.17 -8.05 -5.30
CA MET A 85 -4.51 -6.73 -4.76
C MET A 85 -6.01 -6.40 -4.85
N ASP A 86 -6.69 -6.92 -5.86
CA ASP A 86 -8.14 -6.78 -6.00
C ASP A 86 -8.92 -7.71 -5.05
N ILE A 87 -8.32 -8.79 -4.57
CA ILE A 87 -8.96 -9.81 -3.72
C ILE A 87 -8.68 -9.58 -2.23
N PHE A 88 -7.48 -9.09 -1.88
CA PHE A 88 -7.14 -8.77 -0.49
C PHE A 88 -8.12 -7.75 0.11
N GLY A 89 -8.33 -7.80 1.42
CA GLY A 89 -9.26 -6.89 2.12
C GLY A 89 -10.74 -7.17 1.87
N LYS A 90 -11.10 -7.81 0.75
CA LYS A 90 -12.48 -8.25 0.48
C LYS A 90 -12.81 -9.51 1.27
N ARG A 91 -13.98 -9.51 1.89
CA ARG A 91 -14.56 -10.72 2.51
C ARG A 91 -14.73 -11.78 1.41
N GLN A 92 -13.93 -12.83 1.47
CA GLN A 92 -14.06 -13.96 0.55
C GLN A 92 -15.36 -14.72 0.87
N PRO A 93 -16.11 -15.18 -0.15
CA PRO A 93 -17.34 -15.93 0.06
C PRO A 93 -17.11 -17.32 0.68
N VAL A 94 -15.86 -17.79 0.70
CA VAL A 94 -15.47 -19.09 1.26
C VAL A 94 -14.59 -18.85 2.47
N GLU A 95 -14.95 -19.43 3.62
CA GLU A 95 -14.01 -19.59 4.72
C GLU A 95 -12.92 -20.56 4.27
N VAL A 96 -11.70 -20.06 4.11
CA VAL A 96 -10.55 -20.91 3.80
C VAL A 96 -10.33 -21.82 5.01
N ASN A 97 -10.78 -23.07 4.93
CA ASN A 97 -10.53 -24.04 5.97
C ASN A 97 -9.05 -24.45 5.91
N VAL A 98 -8.26 -23.85 6.79
CA VAL A 98 -6.80 -24.03 6.87
C VAL A 98 -6.42 -25.51 7.06
N GLU A 99 -7.31 -26.34 7.60
CA GLU A 99 -7.08 -27.78 7.75
C GLU A 99 -7.07 -28.51 6.40
N VAL A 100 -7.88 -28.08 5.44
CA VAL A 100 -7.96 -28.70 4.10
C VAL A 100 -6.69 -28.42 3.29
N LEU A 101 -6.15 -27.20 3.38
CA LEU A 101 -4.88 -26.83 2.71
C LEU A 101 -3.67 -27.52 3.33
N ARG A 102 -3.73 -27.83 4.64
CA ARG A 102 -2.70 -28.60 5.33
C ARG A 102 -2.66 -30.06 4.87
N MET A 103 -3.81 -30.61 4.50
CA MET A 103 -3.93 -31.99 3.99
C MET A 103 -3.61 -32.12 2.50
N SER A 104 -3.77 -31.06 1.69
CA SER A 104 -3.44 -31.08 0.26
C SER A 104 -1.95 -30.94 -0.05
N GLY A 105 -1.11 -30.62 0.96
CA GLY A 105 0.34 -30.47 0.78
C GLY A 105 0.76 -29.20 0.04
N GLU A 106 -0.14 -28.21 -0.06
CA GLU A 106 0.06 -26.98 -0.84
C GLU A 106 0.53 -25.78 0.01
N ILE A 107 1.09 -26.03 1.20
CA ILE A 107 1.72 -24.98 2.01
C ILE A 107 3.22 -25.29 2.14
N ILE A 108 4.06 -24.39 1.61
CA ILE A 108 5.48 -24.22 1.99
C ILE A 108 5.55 -23.33 3.23
#